data_AF-A0A519UGY3-F1
#
_entry.id   AF-A0A519UGY3-F1
#
_cell.length_a   1.000
_cell.length_b   1.000
_cell.length_c   1.000
_cell.angle_alpha   90.00
_cell.angle_beta   90.00
_cell.angle_gamma   90.00
#
_symmetry.space_group_name_H-M   'P 1'
#
loop_
_entity.id
_entity.type
_entity.pdbx_description
1 polymer ?
#
loop_
_entity_poly.entity_id
_entity_poly.type
_entity_poly.pdbx_seq_one_letter_code
_entity_poly.pdbx_strand_id
1 'polypeptide(L)'
;MKTRLRTHYAAPATPRPAAATAPAPTFWHRAANLLRQLHRRSPPLAWAGWLCVALALGALLRLPFGHRFITGVPGWLKPLKFALSIGVYTWTLAWLLASLPAPAQRAARRIAGGVALSMVVELVVIFGQAARGTTSHYNAATPLDAALFGLMGGFIVVNTGLSAWALYLVWRYRPQGSAGYVWGVRLG
;
A
#
# COMPACT_ATOMS: atom_id res chain seq x y z
N MET A 1 -69.87 53.04 3.04
CA MET A 1 -68.88 52.04 3.49
C MET A 1 -67.92 51.75 2.34
N LYS A 2 -66.70 52.33 2.31
CA LYS A 2 -65.71 52.13 1.23
C LYS A 2 -64.50 51.38 1.79
N THR A 3 -64.40 50.09 1.48
CA THR A 3 -63.28 49.22 1.86
C THR A 3 -62.12 49.45 0.90
N ARG A 4 -60.98 49.96 1.39
CA ARG A 4 -59.75 50.11 0.60
C ARG A 4 -58.98 48.79 0.63
N LEU A 5 -58.84 48.12 -0.52
CA LEU A 5 -57.90 47.02 -0.71
C LEU A 5 -56.47 47.59 -0.84
N ARG A 6 -55.62 47.31 0.14
CA ARG A 6 -54.17 47.55 0.06
C ARG A 6 -53.52 46.35 -0.64
N THR A 7 -53.15 46.51 -1.90
CA THR A 7 -52.23 45.59 -2.59
C THR A 7 -50.83 45.79 -2.02
N HIS A 8 -50.34 44.82 -1.25
CA HIS A 8 -48.94 44.76 -0.83
C HIS A 8 -48.08 44.31 -2.01
N TYR A 9 -47.31 45.25 -2.58
CA TYR A 9 -46.28 44.93 -3.57
C TYR A 9 -45.07 44.34 -2.82
N ALA A 10 -44.82 43.04 -2.98
CA ALA A 10 -43.62 42.40 -2.46
C ALA A 10 -42.41 42.83 -3.30
N ALA A 11 -41.36 43.36 -2.65
CA ALA A 11 -40.14 43.76 -3.34
C ALA A 11 -39.47 42.55 -4.01
N PRO A 12 -38.87 42.72 -5.21
CA PRO A 12 -38.16 41.64 -5.89
C PRO A 12 -36.97 41.17 -5.05
N ALA A 13 -36.87 39.86 -4.85
CA ALA A 13 -35.77 39.25 -4.12
C ALA A 13 -34.43 39.56 -4.80
N THR A 14 -33.46 40.06 -4.05
CA THR A 14 -32.11 40.30 -4.54
C THR A 14 -31.46 38.96 -4.93
N PRO A 15 -30.88 38.83 -6.13
CA PRO A 15 -30.20 37.61 -6.55
C PRO A 15 -29.02 37.33 -5.61
N ARG A 16 -29.04 36.15 -5.00
CA ARG A 16 -27.99 35.68 -4.08
C ARG A 16 -26.67 35.61 -4.87
N PRO A 17 -25.57 36.25 -4.41
CA PRO A 17 -24.30 36.20 -5.13
C PRO A 17 -23.89 34.73 -5.30
N ALA A 18 -23.55 34.36 -6.54
CA ALA A 18 -23.10 33.01 -6.87
C ALA A 18 -21.91 32.66 -5.97
N ALA A 19 -22.03 31.61 -5.16
CA ALA A 19 -20.97 31.16 -4.28
C ALA A 19 -19.72 30.89 -5.11
N ALA A 20 -18.63 31.62 -4.83
CA ALA A 20 -17.36 31.45 -5.52
C ALA A 20 -16.93 29.98 -5.40
N THR A 21 -16.76 29.31 -6.54
CA THR A 21 -16.30 27.92 -6.59
C THR A 21 -14.84 27.88 -6.13
N ALA A 22 -14.59 27.15 -5.05
CA ALA A 22 -13.24 27.00 -4.52
C ALA A 22 -12.30 26.40 -5.59
N PRO A 23 -11.03 26.84 -5.66
CA PRO A 23 -10.08 26.33 -6.63
C PRO A 23 -9.86 24.82 -6.45
N ALA A 24 -9.69 24.11 -7.57
CA ALA A 24 -9.47 22.67 -7.56
C ALA A 24 -8.21 22.31 -6.75
N PRO A 25 -8.24 21.22 -5.96
CA PRO A 25 -7.09 20.83 -5.15
C PRO A 25 -5.89 20.46 -6.03
N THR A 26 -4.72 20.97 -5.65
CA THR A 26 -3.44 20.71 -6.32
C THR A 26 -3.04 19.24 -6.25
N PHE A 27 -2.14 18.81 -7.15
CA PHE A 27 -1.58 17.46 -7.16
C PHE A 27 -1.03 17.04 -5.79
N TRP A 28 -0.24 17.90 -5.15
CA TRP A 28 0.36 17.62 -3.83
C TRP A 28 -0.68 17.44 -2.73
N HIS A 29 -1.76 18.22 -2.75
CA HIS A 29 -2.86 18.04 -1.81
C HIS A 29 -3.58 16.70 -2.01
N ARG A 30 -3.78 16.28 -3.27
CA ARG A 30 -4.34 14.97 -3.58
C ARG A 30 -3.42 13.85 -3.08
N ALA A 31 -2.13 13.91 -3.41
CA ALA A 31 -1.14 12.93 -2.96
C ALA A 31 -1.06 12.82 -1.42
N ALA A 32 -1.00 13.96 -0.73
CA ALA A 32 -0.98 14.00 0.74
C ALA A 32 -2.28 13.42 1.34
N ASN A 33 -3.43 13.67 0.71
CA ASN A 33 -4.69 13.09 1.15
C ASN A 33 -4.74 11.57 0.93
N LEU A 34 -4.21 11.07 -0.19
CA LEU A 34 -4.08 9.63 -0.45
C LEU A 34 -3.21 8.95 0.62
N LEU A 35 -2.02 9.52 0.90
CA LEU A 35 -1.12 8.99 1.92
C LEU A 35 -1.76 9.00 3.31
N ARG A 36 -2.47 10.08 3.67
CA ARG A 36 -3.19 10.17 4.95
C ARG A 36 -4.31 9.13 5.06
N GLN A 37 -5.06 8.89 3.98
CA GLN A 37 -6.08 7.86 3.94
C GLN A 37 -5.47 6.46 4.11
N LEU A 38 -4.35 6.19 3.44
CA LEU A 38 -3.62 4.93 3.51
C LEU A 38 -3.16 4.62 4.95
N HIS A 39 -2.54 5.59 5.64
CA HIS A 39 -2.11 5.43 7.03
C HIS A 39 -3.27 5.25 8.00
N ARG A 40 -4.39 5.96 7.78
CA ARG A 40 -5.58 5.82 8.65
C ARG A 40 -6.28 4.48 8.48
N ARG A 41 -6.30 3.93 7.26
CA ARG A 41 -7.07 2.71 6.94
C ARG A 41 -6.24 1.43 7.04
N SER A 42 -4.94 1.48 6.82
CA SER A 42 -4.05 0.32 6.89
C SER A 42 -2.66 0.71 7.40
N PRO A 43 -2.53 1.13 8.68
CA PRO A 43 -1.25 1.54 9.25
C PRO A 43 -0.10 0.52 9.06
N PRO A 44 -0.31 -0.80 9.26
CA PRO A 44 0.79 -1.78 9.13
C PRO A 44 1.43 -1.80 7.74
N LEU A 45 0.62 -1.83 6.68
CA LEU A 45 1.11 -1.87 5.31
C LEU A 45 1.71 -0.52 4.89
N ALA A 46 1.15 0.59 5.38
CA ALA A 46 1.69 1.93 5.14
C ALA A 46 3.13 2.05 5.66
N TRP A 47 3.35 1.63 6.92
CA TRP A 47 4.67 1.63 7.54
C TRP A 47 5.62 0.61 6.91
N ALA A 48 5.13 -0.57 6.52
CA ALA A 48 5.94 -1.55 5.80
C ALA A 48 6.47 -0.97 4.47
N GLY A 49 5.64 -0.23 3.72
CA GLY A 49 6.08 0.44 2.51
C GLY A 49 7.13 1.54 2.75
N TRP A 50 7.01 2.32 3.83
CA TRP A 50 8.06 3.28 4.20
C TRP A 50 9.37 2.64 4.64
N LEU A 51 9.29 1.53 5.39
CA LEU A 51 10.45 0.71 5.70
C LEU A 51 11.13 0.24 4.41
N CYS A 52 10.35 -0.19 3.42
CA CYS A 52 10.86 -0.59 2.11
C CYS A 52 11.58 0.56 1.39
N VAL A 53 11.05 1.79 1.44
CA VAL A 53 11.75 2.97 0.89
C VAL A 53 13.10 3.19 1.58
N ALA A 54 13.12 3.19 2.91
CA ALA A 54 14.36 3.37 3.67
C ALA A 54 15.39 2.27 3.35
N LEU A 55 14.96 1.02 3.28
CA LEU A 55 15.80 -0.12 2.94
C LEU A 55 16.29 -0.08 1.48
N ALA A 56 15.45 0.34 0.54
CA ALA A 56 15.83 0.52 -0.86
C ALA A 56 16.92 1.59 -1.00
N LEU A 57 16.76 2.74 -0.32
CA LEU A 57 17.78 3.78 -0.28
C LEU A 57 19.08 3.25 0.34
N GLY A 58 19.01 2.53 1.46
CA GLY A 58 20.18 1.91 2.09
C GLY A 58 20.91 0.92 1.18
N ALA A 59 20.17 0.07 0.46
CA ALA A 59 20.75 -0.86 -0.52
C ALA A 59 21.37 -0.13 -1.72
N LEU A 60 20.71 0.91 -2.23
CA LEU A 60 21.19 1.74 -3.32
C LEU A 60 22.51 2.44 -2.96
N LEU A 61 22.59 3.03 -1.77
CA LEU A 61 23.81 3.68 -1.28
C LEU A 61 24.96 2.68 -1.09
N ARG A 62 24.67 1.40 -0.81
CA ARG A 62 25.69 0.35 -0.65
C ARG A 62 26.16 -0.28 -1.95
N LEU A 63 25.45 -0.12 -3.06
CA LEU A 63 25.86 -0.66 -4.36
C LEU A 63 27.26 -0.24 -4.81
N PRO A 64 27.64 1.06 -4.83
CA PRO A 64 28.96 1.48 -5.31
C PRO A 64 30.11 1.02 -4.41
N PHE A 65 29.86 0.81 -3.11
CA PHE A 65 30.88 0.38 -2.13
C PHE A 65 30.87 -1.15 -1.90
N GLY A 66 29.93 -1.87 -2.52
CA GLY A 66 29.73 -3.29 -2.32
C GLY A 66 30.69 -4.12 -3.16
N HIS A 67 31.85 -4.48 -2.62
CA HIS A 67 32.80 -5.38 -3.29
C HIS A 67 32.34 -6.85 -3.33
N ARG A 68 31.25 -7.19 -2.63
CA ARG A 68 30.77 -8.57 -2.48
C ARG A 68 29.84 -8.92 -3.62
N PHE A 69 30.25 -9.90 -4.43
CA PHE A 69 29.42 -10.53 -5.43
C PHE A 69 28.79 -11.79 -4.85
N ILE A 70 27.48 -11.93 -5.06
CA ILE A 70 26.73 -13.14 -4.73
C ILE A 70 26.23 -13.67 -6.06
N THR A 71 26.57 -14.92 -6.39
CA THR A 71 26.22 -15.57 -7.69
C THR A 71 26.59 -14.70 -8.92
N GLY A 72 27.74 -14.03 -8.88
CA GLY A 72 28.23 -13.24 -10.02
C GLY A 72 27.60 -11.85 -10.19
N VAL A 73 26.74 -11.40 -9.28
CA VAL A 73 26.14 -10.05 -9.31
C VAL A 73 26.38 -9.29 -7.99
N PRO A 74 26.33 -7.94 -7.98
CA PRO A 74 26.49 -7.16 -6.75
C PRO A 74 25.51 -7.58 -5.66
N GLY A 75 26.01 -7.90 -4.46
CA GLY A 75 25.20 -8.51 -3.39
C GLY A 75 24.01 -7.66 -2.93
N TRP A 76 24.12 -6.32 -3.01
CA TRP A 76 23.05 -5.39 -2.63
C TRP A 76 21.96 -5.20 -3.69
N LEU A 77 22.17 -5.73 -4.90
CA LEU A 77 21.20 -5.59 -6.00
C LEU A 77 19.90 -6.36 -5.72
N LYS A 78 20.00 -7.55 -5.12
CA LYS A 78 18.82 -8.34 -4.71
C LYS A 78 18.01 -7.61 -3.61
N PRO A 79 18.62 -7.20 -2.47
CA PRO A 79 17.96 -6.37 -1.47
C PRO A 79 17.22 -5.15 -2.06
N LEU A 80 17.84 -4.40 -2.97
CA LEU A 80 17.22 -3.25 -3.63
C LEU A 80 15.94 -3.64 -4.38
N LYS A 81 16.01 -4.67 -5.24
CA LYS A 81 14.86 -5.14 -6.04
C LYS A 81 13.70 -5.59 -5.16
N PHE A 82 14.00 -6.34 -4.10
CA PHE A 82 12.97 -6.83 -3.17
C PHE A 82 12.34 -5.70 -2.37
N ALA A 83 13.13 -4.75 -1.85
CA ALA A 83 12.61 -3.59 -1.15
C ALA A 83 11.67 -2.77 -2.04
N LEU A 84 12.06 -2.47 -3.28
CA LEU A 84 11.22 -1.72 -4.22
C LEU A 84 9.91 -2.47 -4.53
N SER A 85 9.98 -3.76 -4.86
CA SER A 85 8.82 -4.57 -5.20
C SER A 85 7.85 -4.71 -4.02
N ILE A 86 8.36 -5.03 -2.84
CA ILE A 86 7.54 -5.18 -1.62
C ILE A 86 6.92 -3.83 -1.22
N GLY A 87 7.64 -2.72 -1.40
CA GLY A 87 7.10 -1.38 -1.17
C GLY A 87 5.88 -1.10 -2.04
N VAL A 88 5.98 -1.34 -3.34
CA VAL A 88 4.86 -1.19 -4.28
C VAL A 88 3.71 -2.15 -3.91
N TYR A 89 4.02 -3.42 -3.65
CA TYR A 89 3.02 -4.42 -3.27
C TYR A 89 2.24 -4.02 -2.01
N THR A 90 2.93 -3.64 -0.93
CA THR A 90 2.29 -3.31 0.35
C THR A 90 1.41 -2.06 0.25
N TRP A 91 1.83 -1.03 -0.47
CA TRP A 91 0.99 0.15 -0.71
C TRP A 91 -0.19 -0.12 -1.63
N THR A 92 -0.01 -0.89 -2.69
CA THR A 92 -1.12 -1.32 -3.57
C THR A 92 -2.15 -2.13 -2.78
N LEU A 93 -1.70 -3.08 -1.96
CA LEU A 93 -2.60 -3.88 -1.14
C LEU A 93 -3.31 -3.04 -0.07
N ALA A 94 -2.62 -2.09 0.55
CA ALA A 94 -3.23 -1.16 1.51
C ALA A 94 -4.37 -0.37 0.87
N TRP A 95 -4.19 0.06 -0.38
CA TRP A 95 -5.23 0.76 -1.15
C TRP A 95 -6.44 -0.13 -1.43
N LEU A 96 -6.20 -1.36 -1.92
CA LEU A 96 -7.26 -2.34 -2.19
C LEU A 96 -8.07 -2.65 -0.94
N LEU A 97 -7.40 -2.94 0.18
CA LEU A 97 -8.03 -3.27 1.44
C LEU A 97 -8.81 -2.09 2.04
N ALA A 98 -8.31 -0.86 1.89
CA ALA A 98 -9.01 0.34 2.35
C ALA A 98 -10.35 0.56 1.63
N SER A 99 -10.48 0.09 0.38
CA SER A 99 -11.69 0.19 -0.44
C SER A 99 -12.81 -0.78 -0.05
N LEU A 100 -12.50 -1.78 0.78
CA LEU A 100 -13.48 -2.77 1.21
C LEU A 100 -14.56 -2.16 2.14
N PRO A 101 -15.81 -2.63 2.05
CA PRO A 101 -16.91 -2.11 2.87
C PRO A 101 -16.74 -2.51 4.35
N ALA A 102 -17.46 -1.80 5.24
CA ALA A 102 -17.35 -1.98 6.69
C ALA A 102 -17.38 -3.44 7.18
N PRO A 103 -18.24 -4.35 6.67
CA PRO A 103 -18.26 -5.75 7.10
C PRO A 103 -16.95 -6.51 6.86
N ALA A 104 -16.19 -6.16 5.82
CA ALA A 104 -14.94 -6.80 5.45
C ALA A 104 -13.72 -6.22 6.19
N GLN A 105 -13.86 -5.08 6.85
CA GLN A 105 -12.71 -4.34 7.40
C GLN A 105 -12.00 -5.07 8.54
N ARG A 106 -12.67 -5.95 9.28
CA ARG A 106 -12.01 -6.80 10.28
C ARG A 106 -11.04 -7.79 9.64
N ALA A 107 -11.44 -8.41 8.54
CA ALA A 107 -10.59 -9.30 7.75
C ALA A 107 -9.44 -8.53 7.09
N ALA A 108 -9.74 -7.36 6.50
CA ALA A 108 -8.75 -6.48 5.90
C ALA A 108 -7.62 -6.13 6.87
N ARG A 109 -7.92 -5.80 8.14
CA ARG A 109 -6.90 -5.52 9.15
C ARG A 109 -6.02 -6.73 9.48
N ARG A 110 -6.58 -7.94 9.50
CA ARG A 110 -5.82 -9.19 9.72
C ARG A 110 -4.88 -9.48 8.56
N ILE A 111 -5.38 -9.35 7.33
CA ILE A 111 -4.60 -9.48 6.10
C ILE A 111 -3.46 -8.45 6.12
N ALA A 112 -3.75 -7.18 6.38
CA ALA A 112 -2.76 -6.11 6.41
C ALA A 112 -1.63 -6.40 7.43
N GLY A 113 -1.98 -6.81 8.65
CA GLY A 113 -1.00 -7.16 9.66
C GLY A 113 -0.14 -8.38 9.29
N GLY A 114 -0.78 -9.45 8.81
CA GLY A 114 -0.07 -10.68 8.44
C GLY A 114 0.83 -10.51 7.21
N VAL A 115 0.39 -9.77 6.19
CA VAL A 115 1.21 -9.44 5.02
C VAL A 115 2.38 -8.55 5.43
N ALA A 116 2.13 -7.49 6.21
CA ALA A 116 3.20 -6.62 6.69
C ALA A 116 4.27 -7.41 7.46
N LEU A 117 3.86 -8.29 8.39
CA LEU A 117 4.78 -9.16 9.13
C LEU A 117 5.58 -10.07 8.20
N SER A 118 4.89 -10.75 7.27
CA SER A 118 5.54 -11.66 6.31
C SER A 118 6.60 -10.95 5.48
N MET A 119 6.28 -9.76 4.99
CA MET A 119 7.19 -8.96 4.17
C MET A 119 8.37 -8.38 4.96
N VAL A 120 8.15 -8.00 6.23
CA VAL A 120 9.25 -7.56 7.10
C VAL A 120 10.22 -8.71 7.36
N VAL A 121 9.72 -9.91 7.70
CA VAL A 121 10.57 -11.09 7.90
C VAL A 121 11.38 -11.39 6.64
N GLU A 122 10.73 -11.39 5.48
CA GLU A 122 11.38 -11.61 4.19
C GLU A 122 12.54 -10.62 3.95
N LEU A 123 12.30 -9.32 4.19
CA LEU A 123 13.32 -8.29 4.03
C LEU A 123 14.46 -8.43 5.04
N VAL A 124 14.16 -8.74 6.30
CA VAL A 124 15.17 -8.96 7.35
C VAL A 124 16.12 -10.08 6.93
N VAL A 125 15.58 -11.22 6.46
CA VAL A 125 16.42 -12.35 6.04
C VAL A 125 17.22 -12.02 4.78
N ILE A 126 16.61 -11.37 3.78
CA ILE A 126 17.30 -10.97 2.54
C ILE A 126 18.46 -10.01 2.83
N PHE A 127 18.22 -8.96 3.61
CA PHE A 127 19.25 -7.98 3.95
C PHE A 127 20.33 -8.60 4.85
N GLY A 128 19.94 -9.44 5.82
CA GLY A 128 20.88 -10.15 6.69
C GLY A 128 21.80 -11.09 5.92
N GLN A 129 21.25 -11.88 4.99
CA GLN A 129 22.03 -12.81 4.17
C GLN A 129 22.93 -12.08 3.17
N ALA A 130 22.46 -10.98 2.57
CA ALA A 130 23.30 -10.13 1.75
C ALA A 130 24.47 -9.52 2.55
N ALA A 131 24.23 -9.09 3.79
CA ALA A 131 25.27 -8.62 4.70
C ALA A 131 26.27 -9.72 5.07
N ARG A 132 25.85 -10.98 5.14
CA ARG A 132 26.72 -12.16 5.30
C ARG A 132 27.45 -12.57 4.02
N GLY A 133 27.14 -11.93 2.88
CA GLY A 133 27.76 -12.26 1.59
C GLY A 133 27.29 -13.60 1.02
N THR A 134 26.09 -14.05 1.35
CA THR A 134 25.55 -15.35 0.90
C THR A 134 24.11 -15.24 0.41
N THR A 135 23.60 -16.30 -0.21
CA THR A 135 22.25 -16.37 -0.75
C THR A 135 21.20 -16.56 0.34
N SER A 136 20.04 -15.90 0.22
CA SER A 136 18.89 -16.12 1.12
C SER A 136 17.94 -17.22 0.68
N HIS A 137 17.86 -17.49 -0.64
CA HIS A 137 16.97 -18.51 -1.21
C HIS A 137 17.79 -19.70 -1.65
N TYR A 138 17.24 -20.92 -1.48
CA TYR A 138 17.90 -22.18 -1.83
C TYR A 138 19.24 -22.40 -1.12
N ASN A 139 19.45 -21.73 0.01
CA ASN A 139 20.67 -21.86 0.78
C ASN A 139 20.47 -22.84 1.94
N ALA A 140 21.12 -24.00 1.84
CA ALA A 140 21.16 -25.01 2.90
C ALA A 140 22.60 -25.34 3.31
N ALA A 141 23.55 -24.41 3.09
CA ALA A 141 24.96 -24.63 3.37
C ALA A 141 25.27 -24.82 4.87
N THR A 142 24.47 -24.20 5.74
CA THR A 142 24.58 -24.32 7.20
C THR A 142 23.20 -24.53 7.84
N PRO A 143 23.12 -25.03 9.09
CA PRO A 143 21.84 -25.15 9.80
C PRO A 143 21.09 -23.81 9.91
N LEU A 144 21.82 -22.72 10.14
CA LEU A 144 21.24 -21.37 10.18
C LEU A 144 20.65 -20.98 8.82
N ASP A 145 21.38 -21.23 7.73
CA ASP A 145 20.90 -20.88 6.38
C ASP A 145 19.67 -21.67 5.99
N ALA A 146 19.65 -22.97 6.27
CA ALA A 146 18.49 -23.83 6.05
C ALA A 146 17.27 -23.36 6.87
N ALA A 147 17.47 -23.01 8.14
CA ALA A 147 16.40 -22.50 9.00
C ALA A 147 15.83 -21.17 8.47
N LEU A 148 16.70 -20.24 8.06
CA LEU A 148 16.30 -18.96 7.49
C LEU A 148 15.56 -19.14 6.15
N PHE A 149 16.02 -20.04 5.28
CA PHE A 149 15.34 -20.35 4.03
C PHE A 149 13.96 -20.98 4.28
N GLY A 150 13.86 -21.93 5.22
CA GLY A 150 12.58 -22.53 5.62
C GLY A 150 11.60 -21.51 6.21
N LEU A 151 12.10 -20.59 7.04
CA LEU A 151 11.31 -19.49 7.60
C LEU A 151 10.70 -18.61 6.51
N MET A 152 11.51 -18.19 5.53
CA MET A 152 11.05 -17.42 4.36
C MET A 152 9.95 -18.18 3.61
N GLY A 153 10.18 -19.46 3.30
CA GLY A 153 9.19 -20.31 2.65
C GLY A 153 7.84 -20.35 3.39
N GLY A 154 7.87 -20.53 4.71
CA GLY A 154 6.66 -20.51 5.55
C GLY A 154 5.90 -19.18 5.48
N PHE A 155 6.61 -18.05 5.60
CA PHE A 155 5.98 -16.73 5.51
C PHE A 155 5.45 -16.39 4.12
N ILE A 156 6.09 -16.89 3.05
CA ILE A 156 5.55 -16.73 1.69
C ILE A 156 4.27 -17.55 1.49
N VAL A 157 4.17 -18.76 2.05
CA VAL A 157 2.91 -19.52 2.04
C VAL A 157 1.81 -18.76 2.78
N VAL A 158 2.11 -18.21 3.96
CA VAL A 158 1.16 -17.37 4.72
C VAL A 158 0.75 -16.15 3.91
N ASN A 159 1.69 -15.38 3.36
CA ASN A 159 1.40 -14.21 2.54
C ASN A 159 0.54 -14.56 1.33
N THR A 160 0.80 -15.70 0.69
CA THR A 160 0.02 -16.19 -0.46
C THR A 160 -1.42 -16.48 -0.06
N GLY A 161 -1.64 -17.17 1.07
CA GLY A 161 -2.97 -17.41 1.60
C GLY A 161 -3.72 -16.12 1.97
N LEU A 162 -3.02 -15.15 2.59
CA LEU A 162 -3.59 -13.83 2.90
C LEU A 162 -3.94 -13.03 1.63
N SER A 163 -3.12 -13.13 0.60
CA SER A 163 -3.36 -12.49 -0.71
C SER A 163 -4.56 -13.11 -1.42
N ALA A 164 -4.68 -14.44 -1.39
CA ALA A 164 -5.85 -15.15 -1.90
C ALA A 164 -7.12 -14.76 -1.13
N TRP A 165 -7.02 -14.57 0.20
CA TRP A 165 -8.13 -14.07 1.00
C TRP A 165 -8.51 -12.64 0.63
N ALA A 166 -7.53 -11.75 0.41
CA ALA A 166 -7.77 -10.39 -0.06
C ALA A 166 -8.50 -10.39 -1.42
N LEU A 167 -8.03 -11.21 -2.36
CA LEU A 167 -8.66 -11.39 -3.67
C LEU A 167 -10.11 -11.87 -3.54
N TYR A 168 -10.35 -12.88 -2.71
CA TYR A 168 -11.70 -13.37 -2.43
C TYR A 168 -12.62 -12.25 -1.89
N LEU A 169 -12.14 -11.42 -0.95
CA LEU A 169 -12.93 -10.31 -0.42
C LEU A 169 -13.25 -9.28 -1.51
N VAL A 170 -12.26 -8.91 -2.33
CA VAL A 170 -12.45 -7.98 -3.45
C VAL A 170 -13.48 -8.52 -4.44
N TRP A 171 -13.41 -9.81 -4.76
CA TRP A 171 -14.38 -10.47 -5.63
C TRP A 171 -15.79 -10.53 -5.02
N ARG A 172 -15.88 -10.90 -3.73
CA ARG A 172 -17.14 -11.05 -2.99
C ARG A 172 -17.90 -9.73 -2.81
N TYR A 173 -17.17 -8.65 -2.55
CA TYR A 173 -17.75 -7.34 -2.26
C TYR A 173 -17.81 -6.40 -3.47
N ARG A 174 -17.14 -6.76 -4.57
CA ARG A 174 -17.09 -6.06 -5.86
C ARG A 174 -16.68 -4.59 -5.73
N PRO A 175 -15.44 -4.21 -6.11
CA PRO A 175 -15.00 -2.83 -5.98
C PRO A 175 -15.93 -1.88 -6.76
N GLN A 176 -16.31 -0.79 -6.08
CA GLN A 176 -17.06 0.33 -6.66
C GLN A 176 -16.13 1.53 -6.77
N GLY A 177 -16.22 2.29 -7.86
CA GLY A 177 -15.34 3.43 -8.10
C GLY A 177 -15.34 3.84 -9.58
N SER A 178 -14.30 4.57 -9.99
CA SER A 178 -14.12 4.91 -11.40
C SER A 178 -13.97 3.65 -12.25
N ALA A 179 -14.38 3.72 -13.52
CA ALA A 179 -14.25 2.59 -14.44
C ALA A 179 -12.81 2.07 -14.54
N GLY A 180 -11.83 2.99 -14.55
CA GLY A 180 -10.41 2.64 -14.55
C GLY A 180 -9.97 1.85 -13.31
N TYR A 181 -10.44 2.21 -12.12
CA TYR A 181 -10.16 1.46 -10.89
C TYR A 181 -10.74 0.05 -10.96
N VAL A 182 -12.01 -0.08 -11.34
CA VAL A 182 -12.69 -1.38 -11.42
C VAL A 182 -12.04 -2.29 -12.45
N TRP A 183 -11.70 -1.77 -13.62
CA TRP A 183 -11.02 -2.55 -14.66
C TRP A 183 -9.59 -2.90 -14.28
N GLY A 184 -8.85 -2.01 -13.61
CA GLY A 184 -7.53 -2.32 -13.06
C GLY A 184 -7.59 -3.53 -12.12
N VAL A 185 -8.54 -3.54 -11.19
CA VAL A 185 -8.70 -4.68 -10.26
C VAL A 185 -9.11 -5.98 -10.97
N ARG A 186 -9.88 -5.91 -12.05
CA ARG A 186 -10.34 -7.10 -12.79
C ARG A 186 -9.28 -7.72 -13.69
N LEU A 187 -8.43 -6.88 -14.29
CA LEU A 187 -7.41 -7.32 -15.24
C LEU A 187 -6.11 -7.76 -14.55
N GLY A 188 -5.87 -7.27 -13.34
CA GLY A 188 -4.60 -7.47 -12.63
C GLY A 188 -3.65 -6.31 -12.89
#